data_AF-A0A239FGV1-F1
#
_entry.id   AF-A0A239FGV1-F1
#
_cell.length_a   1.000
_cell.length_b   1.000
_cell.length_c   1.000
_cell.angle_alpha   90.00
_cell.angle_beta   90.00
_cell.angle_gamma   90.00
#
_symmetry.space_group_name_H-M   'P 1'
#
loop_
_entity.id
_entity.type
_entity.pdbx_description
1 polymer ?
#
loop_
_entity_poly.entity_id
_entity_poly.type
_entity_poly.pdbx_seq_one_letter_code
_entity_poly.pdbx_strand_id
1 'polypeptide(L)'
;MKQSFYSYAVLALMIALPISTQAQDFQFDNPIAEQRADPWVYKNDDGTYFFIATVPAYDRIVLRKAKTINGLKQAEEKEVWTKHEKGVMGHHIWAPELHKINDKWYIYFAAGEAEDIWNIRMWVLSNESDDPMEGTWKEEGQVITKIDSFSLDATVFEHKNKLYMIWAQNVRGGEHGTALVMSEMASPTTLTGPEIILTEPEFGWERVKYNVNEGPAVIKKNGKIFVSYSASATNENYCLGLLWIDEDKDLMNLSNWNKSPGPVFYTNEELERFGPGHNSFTLAEDNETVIMIYHARDYKEIQGHELSDPNRATRARAIKWTPSGFPDFRQKERD
;
A
#
# COMPACT_ATOMS: atom_id res chain seq x y z
N MET A 1 -32.28 -78.48 16.40
CA MET A 1 -31.22 -77.88 17.23
C MET A 1 -30.90 -76.52 16.62
N LYS A 2 -31.05 -75.43 17.39
CA LYS A 2 -31.03 -74.03 16.90
C LYS A 2 -29.62 -73.63 16.44
N GLN A 3 -29.49 -73.01 15.26
CA GLN A 3 -28.28 -72.27 14.86
C GLN A 3 -28.64 -70.79 14.68
N SER A 4 -27.99 -69.95 15.48
CA SER A 4 -28.08 -68.49 15.47
C SER A 4 -26.99 -67.94 14.56
N PHE A 5 -27.35 -67.16 13.55
CA PHE A 5 -26.39 -66.39 12.76
C PHE A 5 -26.24 -64.99 13.36
N TYR A 6 -25.07 -64.69 13.90
CA TYR A 6 -24.66 -63.34 14.27
C TYR A 6 -24.01 -62.67 13.06
N SER A 7 -24.64 -61.64 12.50
CA SER A 7 -24.01 -60.73 11.53
C SER A 7 -23.18 -59.69 12.28
N TYR A 8 -21.86 -59.72 12.09
CA TYR A 8 -20.97 -58.64 12.53
C TYR A 8 -20.93 -57.57 11.43
N ALA A 9 -21.47 -56.38 11.73
CA ALA A 9 -21.25 -55.19 10.94
C ALA A 9 -19.87 -54.62 11.30
N VAL A 10 -18.94 -54.61 10.33
CA VAL A 10 -17.64 -53.93 10.46
C VAL A 10 -17.85 -52.45 10.14
N LEU A 11 -17.79 -51.61 11.17
CA LEU A 11 -17.79 -50.16 11.02
C LEU A 11 -16.35 -49.71 10.68
N ALA A 12 -16.10 -49.37 9.41
CA ALA A 12 -14.83 -48.79 9.00
C ALA A 12 -14.77 -47.31 9.42
N LEU A 13 -13.99 -47.01 10.46
CA LEU A 13 -13.70 -45.65 10.90
C LEU A 13 -12.64 -45.05 9.94
N MET A 14 -13.05 -44.19 9.00
CA MET A 14 -12.11 -43.37 8.24
C MET A 14 -11.54 -42.29 9.17
N ILE A 15 -10.29 -42.47 9.61
CA ILE A 15 -9.52 -41.43 10.27
C ILE A 15 -9.05 -40.48 9.17
N ALA A 16 -9.72 -39.33 9.04
CA ALA A 16 -9.21 -38.23 8.24
C ALA A 16 -8.00 -37.64 8.96
N LEU A 17 -6.79 -37.95 8.46
CA LEU A 17 -5.58 -37.27 8.90
C LEU A 17 -5.65 -35.82 8.40
N PRO A 18 -5.43 -34.81 9.26
CA PRO A 18 -5.33 -33.44 8.79
C PRO A 18 -4.10 -33.35 7.89
N ILE A 19 -4.32 -32.94 6.63
CA ILE A 19 -3.24 -32.49 5.76
C ILE A 19 -2.76 -31.19 6.40
N SER A 20 -1.68 -31.26 7.17
CA SER A 20 -0.93 -30.09 7.57
C SER A 20 -0.32 -29.50 6.30
N THR A 21 -0.97 -28.47 5.75
CA THR A 21 -0.37 -27.58 4.78
C THR A 21 0.87 -26.97 5.45
N GLN A 22 2.06 -27.45 5.06
CA GLN A 22 3.28 -26.72 5.35
C GLN A 22 3.11 -25.34 4.69
N ALA A 23 2.97 -24.29 5.50
CA ALA A 23 3.04 -22.94 4.99
C ALA A 23 4.40 -22.80 4.28
N GLN A 24 4.38 -22.52 2.99
CA GLN A 24 5.58 -22.22 2.24
C GLN A 24 6.25 -21.00 2.89
N ASP A 25 7.50 -21.16 3.34
CA ASP A 25 8.25 -20.05 3.90
C ASP A 25 8.80 -19.21 2.73
N PHE A 26 8.22 -18.04 2.52
CA PHE A 26 8.68 -17.09 1.49
C PHE A 26 9.86 -16.31 2.04
N GLN A 27 11.04 -16.56 1.47
CA GLN A 27 12.26 -15.82 1.80
C GLN A 27 12.51 -14.72 0.76
N PHE A 28 12.63 -13.48 1.24
CA PHE A 28 12.88 -12.31 0.40
C PHE A 28 14.33 -11.87 0.47
N ASP A 29 14.89 -11.46 -0.66
CA ASP A 29 16.26 -10.94 -0.75
C ASP A 29 16.32 -9.47 -0.31
N ASN A 30 15.86 -9.18 0.92
CA ASN A 30 15.73 -7.82 1.44
C ASN A 30 17.09 -7.08 1.53
N PRO A 31 17.11 -5.77 1.22
CA PRO A 31 16.05 -5.02 0.55
C PRO A 31 15.89 -5.47 -0.92
N ILE A 32 14.65 -5.51 -1.41
CA ILE A 32 14.34 -5.88 -2.80
C ILE A 32 14.62 -4.72 -3.76
N ALA A 33 14.72 -3.47 -3.27
CA ALA A 33 15.23 -2.34 -4.04
C ALA A 33 15.86 -1.29 -3.12
N GLU A 34 17.13 -0.97 -3.38
CA GLU A 34 17.83 0.12 -2.69
C GLU A 34 17.34 1.47 -3.16
N GLN A 35 17.30 2.44 -2.24
CA GLN A 35 16.95 3.84 -2.53
C GLN A 35 15.63 3.99 -3.30
N ARG A 36 14.63 3.21 -2.90
CA ARG A 36 13.26 3.29 -3.41
C ARG A 36 12.32 3.40 -2.23
N ALA A 37 11.69 4.57 -2.12
CA ALA A 37 10.67 4.85 -1.13
C ALA A 37 9.27 4.62 -1.72
N ASP A 38 8.27 4.61 -0.83
CA ASP A 38 6.85 4.54 -1.19
C ASP A 38 6.53 3.42 -2.21
N PRO A 39 6.91 2.16 -1.90
CA PRO A 39 6.92 1.09 -2.89
C PRO A 39 5.53 0.52 -3.16
N TRP A 40 5.21 0.37 -4.44
CA TRP A 40 4.01 -0.29 -4.91
C TRP A 40 4.33 -1.45 -5.84
N VAL A 41 3.77 -2.63 -5.56
CA VAL A 41 3.94 -3.84 -6.40
C VAL A 41 2.58 -4.35 -6.84
N TYR A 42 2.31 -4.26 -8.15
CA TYR A 42 1.13 -4.81 -8.78
C TYR A 42 1.45 -6.19 -9.40
N LYS A 43 0.66 -7.21 -9.08
CA LYS A 43 0.75 -8.52 -9.74
C LYS A 43 -0.35 -8.63 -10.79
N ASN A 44 0.04 -8.76 -12.06
CA ASN A 44 -0.88 -8.96 -13.17
C ASN A 44 -1.33 -10.43 -13.28
N ASP A 45 -2.43 -10.66 -13.99
CA ASP A 45 -3.06 -11.99 -14.11
C ASP A 45 -2.14 -13.05 -14.74
N ASP A 46 -1.18 -12.63 -15.56
CA ASP A 46 -0.17 -13.51 -16.17
C ASP A 46 1.00 -13.85 -15.22
N GLY A 47 0.90 -13.46 -13.95
CA GLY A 47 1.90 -13.65 -12.90
C GLY A 47 3.09 -12.69 -12.97
N THR A 48 3.06 -11.67 -13.85
CA THR A 48 4.10 -10.63 -13.87
C THR A 48 3.90 -9.66 -12.72
N TYR A 49 4.97 -9.39 -11.98
CA TYR A 49 5.04 -8.31 -11.00
C TYR A 49 5.56 -7.05 -11.66
N PHE A 50 4.90 -5.94 -11.42
CA PHE A 50 5.34 -4.59 -11.76
C PHE A 50 5.65 -3.82 -10.48
N PHE A 51 6.82 -3.23 -10.41
CA PHE A 51 7.27 -2.41 -9.28
C PHE A 51 7.47 -0.98 -9.71
N ILE A 52 6.91 -0.07 -8.92
CA ILE A 52 6.90 1.37 -9.09
C ILE A 52 7.10 1.99 -7.70
N ALA A 53 7.86 3.08 -7.63
CA ALA A 53 8.29 3.67 -6.37
C ALA A 53 8.78 5.11 -6.56
N THR A 54 8.87 5.84 -5.46
CA THR A 54 9.51 7.15 -5.41
C THR A 54 11.03 6.99 -5.59
N VAL A 55 11.59 7.69 -6.58
CA VAL A 55 13.05 7.80 -6.77
C VAL A 55 13.62 8.95 -5.92
N PRO A 56 14.88 8.88 -5.46
CA PRO A 56 15.44 9.88 -4.54
C PRO A 56 15.50 11.31 -5.08
N ALA A 57 15.55 11.46 -6.40
CA ALA A 57 15.57 12.76 -7.06
C ALA A 57 14.18 13.41 -7.19
N TYR A 58 13.10 12.66 -6.91
CA TYR A 58 11.70 13.12 -6.98
C TYR A 58 11.33 13.79 -8.31
N ASP A 59 11.84 13.27 -9.43
CA ASP A 59 11.82 13.93 -10.74
C ASP A 59 11.15 13.14 -11.86
N ARG A 60 10.87 11.85 -11.65
CA ARG A 60 10.33 10.94 -12.66
C ARG A 60 9.61 9.77 -12.02
N ILE A 61 8.91 9.03 -12.86
CA ILE A 61 8.26 7.76 -12.54
C ILE A 61 9.00 6.65 -13.30
N VAL A 62 9.43 5.63 -12.56
CA VAL A 62 10.11 4.45 -13.12
C VAL A 62 9.31 3.19 -12.83
N LEU A 63 9.28 2.28 -13.81
CA LEU A 63 8.71 0.95 -13.69
C LEU A 63 9.79 -0.11 -13.89
N ARG A 64 9.67 -1.24 -13.21
CA ARG A 64 10.39 -2.48 -13.55
C ARG A 64 9.44 -3.67 -13.42
N LYS A 65 9.77 -4.78 -14.07
CA LYS A 65 8.95 -6.00 -13.98
C LYS A 65 9.77 -7.28 -13.84
N ALA A 66 9.19 -8.28 -13.18
CA ALA A 66 9.78 -9.61 -13.02
C ALA A 66 8.70 -10.68 -12.85
N LYS A 67 9.09 -11.96 -12.93
CA LYS A 67 8.19 -13.10 -12.67
C LYS A 67 8.14 -13.52 -11.20
N THR A 68 8.98 -12.95 -10.36
CA THR A 68 9.00 -13.18 -8.90
C THR A 68 9.30 -11.88 -8.18
N ILE A 69 8.92 -11.78 -6.90
CA ILE A 69 9.21 -10.59 -6.08
C ILE A 69 10.72 -10.38 -5.94
N ASN A 70 11.50 -11.44 -5.67
CA ASN A 70 12.97 -11.33 -5.62
C ASN A 70 13.58 -10.94 -6.97
N GLY A 71 12.96 -11.32 -8.08
CA GLY A 71 13.39 -10.93 -9.42
C GLY A 71 13.36 -9.42 -9.65
N LEU A 72 12.50 -8.67 -8.93
CA LEU A 72 12.44 -7.21 -9.01
C LEU A 72 13.76 -6.54 -8.60
N LYS A 73 14.56 -7.20 -7.76
CA LYS A 73 15.88 -6.70 -7.32
C LYS A 73 16.86 -6.52 -8.47
N GLN A 74 16.77 -7.38 -9.49
CA GLN A 74 17.66 -7.37 -10.66
C GLN A 74 16.99 -6.85 -11.93
N ALA A 75 15.69 -6.56 -11.88
CA ALA A 75 14.94 -6.08 -13.03
C ALA A 75 15.38 -4.66 -13.42
N GLU A 76 15.55 -4.45 -14.73
CA GLU A 76 15.90 -3.14 -15.29
C GLU A 76 14.74 -2.16 -15.12
N GLU A 77 15.08 -0.93 -14.75
CA GLU A 77 14.12 0.17 -14.68
C GLU A 77 13.95 0.84 -16.03
N LYS A 78 12.70 1.18 -16.34
CA LYS A 78 12.31 2.04 -17.45
C LYS A 78 11.66 3.28 -16.89
N GLU A 79 12.18 4.44 -17.27
CA GLU A 79 11.49 5.72 -17.07
C GLU A 79 10.25 5.76 -17.97
N VAL A 80 9.09 6.04 -17.38
CA VAL A 80 7.82 6.05 -18.10
C VAL A 80 7.15 7.41 -18.16
N TRP A 81 7.57 8.33 -17.28
CA TRP A 81 7.13 9.72 -17.26
C TRP A 81 8.14 10.57 -16.46
N THR A 82 8.31 11.84 -16.84
CA THR A 82 9.25 12.78 -16.21
C THR A 82 8.57 14.11 -15.94
N LYS A 83 8.97 14.76 -14.84
CA LYS A 83 8.41 16.04 -14.39
C LYS A 83 8.45 17.13 -15.45
N HIS A 84 7.52 18.06 -15.34
CA HIS A 84 7.49 19.27 -16.17
C HIS A 84 8.60 20.25 -15.75
N GLU A 85 9.04 21.10 -16.68
CA GLU A 85 10.02 22.14 -16.37
C GLU A 85 9.39 23.36 -15.66
N LYS A 86 8.07 23.58 -15.85
CA LYS A 86 7.32 24.75 -15.36
C LYS A 86 5.89 24.36 -15.01
N GLY A 87 5.27 25.08 -14.09
CA GLY A 87 3.89 24.87 -13.68
C GLY A 87 3.71 23.57 -12.89
N VAL A 88 2.48 23.06 -12.91
CA VAL A 88 2.08 21.84 -12.22
C VAL A 88 2.87 20.62 -12.66
N MET A 89 2.93 19.59 -11.82
CA MET A 89 3.70 18.36 -12.10
C MET A 89 5.21 18.63 -12.32
N GLY A 90 5.73 19.73 -11.78
CA GLY A 90 7.11 20.20 -12.02
C GLY A 90 8.08 19.97 -10.86
N HIS A 91 7.60 19.50 -9.71
CA HIS A 91 8.42 19.21 -8.54
C HIS A 91 7.81 18.11 -7.66
N HIS A 92 8.65 17.46 -6.85
CA HIS A 92 8.23 16.48 -5.83
C HIS A 92 7.34 15.37 -6.40
N ILE A 93 7.84 14.64 -7.39
CA ILE A 93 7.14 13.48 -7.96
C ILE A 93 7.19 12.33 -6.97
N TRP A 94 6.06 12.09 -6.28
CA TRP A 94 5.99 11.21 -5.12
C TRP A 94 4.94 10.10 -5.28
N ALA A 95 5.24 8.98 -4.62
CA ALA A 95 4.37 7.84 -4.35
C ALA A 95 3.53 7.39 -5.55
N PRO A 96 4.14 7.07 -6.70
CA PRO A 96 3.41 6.55 -7.84
C PRO A 96 2.86 5.14 -7.55
N GLU A 97 1.55 4.93 -7.75
CA GLU A 97 0.89 3.62 -7.67
C GLU A 97 0.38 3.17 -9.03
N LEU A 98 0.71 1.94 -9.45
CA LEU A 98 0.22 1.34 -10.70
C LEU A 98 -1.03 0.49 -10.46
N HIS A 99 -2.10 0.81 -11.17
CA HIS A 99 -3.38 0.09 -11.11
C HIS A 99 -3.84 -0.31 -12.51
N LYS A 100 -4.54 -1.44 -12.61
CA LYS A 100 -5.27 -1.84 -13.83
C LYS A 100 -6.77 -1.75 -13.55
N ILE A 101 -7.48 -0.90 -14.30
CA ILE A 101 -8.91 -0.64 -14.11
C ILE A 101 -9.58 -0.72 -15.48
N ASN A 102 -10.56 -1.62 -15.63
CA ASN A 102 -11.23 -1.89 -16.91
C ASN A 102 -10.25 -2.11 -18.08
N ASP A 103 -9.26 -2.99 -17.88
CA ASP A 103 -8.20 -3.35 -18.83
C ASP A 103 -7.25 -2.21 -19.26
N LYS A 104 -7.33 -1.04 -18.61
CA LYS A 104 -6.44 0.09 -18.84
C LYS A 104 -5.56 0.35 -17.63
N TRP A 105 -4.31 0.73 -17.87
CA TRP A 105 -3.36 1.04 -16.81
C TRP A 105 -3.48 2.50 -16.39
N TYR A 106 -3.37 2.73 -15.08
CA TYR A 106 -3.38 4.03 -14.45
C TYR A 106 -2.23 4.15 -13.47
N ILE A 107 -1.56 5.29 -13.46
CA ILE A 107 -0.63 5.67 -12.39
C ILE A 107 -1.20 6.84 -11.63
N TYR A 108 -1.42 6.67 -10.33
CA TYR A 108 -1.74 7.76 -9.42
C TYR A 108 -0.46 8.22 -8.76
N PHE A 109 -0.19 9.52 -8.73
CA PHE A 109 1.01 10.07 -8.11
C PHE A 109 0.74 11.46 -7.56
N ALA A 110 1.64 11.97 -6.72
CA ALA A 110 1.59 13.33 -6.23
C ALA A 110 2.70 14.19 -6.85
N ALA A 111 2.38 15.47 -7.09
CA ALA A 111 3.36 16.43 -7.55
C ALA A 111 2.97 17.86 -7.18
N GLY A 112 3.98 18.67 -6.88
CA GLY A 112 3.87 20.12 -6.73
C GLY A 112 4.13 20.88 -8.02
N GLU A 113 4.07 22.20 -7.94
CA GLU A 113 4.44 23.09 -9.03
C GLU A 113 5.96 23.30 -9.06
N ALA A 114 6.52 23.62 -10.22
CA ALA A 114 7.92 24.01 -10.32
C ALA A 114 8.19 25.30 -9.53
N GLU A 115 7.22 26.21 -9.49
CA GLU A 115 7.30 27.52 -8.84
C GLU A 115 6.84 27.51 -7.37
N ASP A 116 5.93 26.59 -7.01
CA ASP A 116 5.48 26.35 -5.64
C ASP A 116 5.53 24.85 -5.30
N ILE A 117 6.72 24.41 -4.88
CA ILE A 117 7.05 23.00 -4.69
C ILE A 117 6.24 22.31 -3.59
N TRP A 118 5.59 23.08 -2.71
CA TRP A 118 4.75 22.57 -1.62
C TRP A 118 3.26 22.64 -1.96
N ASN A 119 2.90 23.18 -3.12
CA ASN A 119 1.53 23.13 -3.63
C ASN A 119 1.21 21.75 -4.25
N ILE A 120 1.39 20.69 -3.46
CA ILE A 120 1.26 19.29 -3.91
C ILE A 120 -0.20 18.91 -4.10
N ARG A 121 -0.49 18.27 -5.24
CA ARG A 121 -1.79 17.69 -5.61
C ARG A 121 -1.61 16.29 -6.16
N MET A 122 -2.74 15.58 -6.30
CA MET A 122 -2.82 14.24 -6.87
C MET A 122 -3.08 14.30 -8.38
N TRP A 123 -2.38 13.47 -9.13
CA TRP A 123 -2.38 13.44 -10.60
C TRP A 123 -2.54 12.01 -11.10
N VAL A 124 -3.09 11.86 -12.30
CA VAL A 124 -3.32 10.55 -12.93
C VAL A 124 -2.69 10.50 -14.31
N LEU A 125 -1.95 9.43 -14.58
CA LEU A 125 -1.54 9.03 -15.94
C LEU A 125 -2.35 7.81 -16.38
N SER A 126 -2.57 7.65 -17.68
CA SER A 126 -3.20 6.46 -18.23
C SER A 126 -2.44 5.89 -19.43
N ASN A 127 -2.49 4.56 -19.61
CA ASN A 127 -1.82 3.85 -20.70
C ASN A 127 -2.68 2.67 -21.18
N GLU A 128 -2.89 2.58 -22.49
CA GLU A 128 -3.73 1.57 -23.14
C GLU A 128 -2.93 0.35 -23.65
N SER A 129 -1.60 0.37 -23.53
CA SER A 129 -0.79 -0.79 -23.88
C SER A 129 -1.03 -1.95 -22.92
N ASP A 130 -1.05 -3.19 -23.42
CA ASP A 130 -1.16 -4.38 -22.57
C ASP A 130 -0.02 -4.45 -21.54
N ASP A 131 1.17 -3.98 -21.91
CA ASP A 131 2.35 -3.86 -21.05
C ASP A 131 2.50 -2.39 -20.60
N PRO A 132 2.37 -2.05 -19.31
CA PRO A 132 2.47 -0.68 -18.82
C PRO A 132 3.88 -0.08 -18.96
N MET A 133 4.88 -0.92 -19.24
CA MET A 133 6.21 -0.46 -19.59
C MET A 133 6.30 -0.02 -21.06
N GLU A 134 5.38 -0.43 -21.93
CA GLU A 134 5.32 -0.01 -23.34
C GLU A 134 4.21 1.01 -23.60
N GLY A 135 4.10 1.51 -24.83
CA GLY A 135 3.08 2.51 -25.20
C GLY A 135 3.43 3.93 -24.76
N THR A 136 2.40 4.74 -24.51
CA THR A 136 2.54 6.16 -24.16
C THR A 136 1.62 6.49 -23.01
N TRP A 137 2.19 7.01 -21.93
CA TRP A 137 1.44 7.50 -20.78
C TRP A 137 0.84 8.87 -21.09
N LYS A 138 -0.48 8.98 -20.95
CA LYS A 138 -1.25 10.21 -21.14
C LYS A 138 -1.55 10.83 -19.78
N GLU A 139 -1.30 12.12 -19.63
CA GLU A 139 -1.74 12.90 -18.48
C GLU A 139 -3.27 13.08 -18.53
N GLU A 140 -3.97 12.54 -17.53
CA GLU A 140 -5.41 12.74 -17.35
C GLU A 140 -5.73 13.98 -16.50
N GLY A 141 -4.71 14.57 -15.89
CA GLY A 141 -4.81 15.79 -15.08
C GLY A 141 -4.95 15.52 -13.58
N GLN A 142 -5.35 16.56 -12.86
CA GLN A 142 -5.47 16.54 -11.40
C GLN A 142 -6.75 15.82 -10.96
N VAL A 143 -6.66 15.02 -9.90
CA VAL A 143 -7.86 14.56 -9.17
C VAL A 143 -8.37 15.73 -8.32
N ILE A 144 -9.51 16.29 -8.71
CA ILE A 144 -10.11 17.44 -8.00
C ILE A 144 -10.88 16.96 -6.77
N THR A 145 -10.51 17.50 -5.61
CA THR A 145 -11.20 17.28 -4.33
C THR A 145 -12.02 18.51 -3.94
N LYS A 146 -12.85 18.39 -2.90
CA LYS A 146 -13.73 19.46 -2.41
C LYS A 146 -12.95 20.65 -1.85
N ILE A 147 -11.75 20.41 -1.31
CA ILE A 147 -10.90 21.43 -0.70
C ILE A 147 -9.57 21.46 -1.47
N ASP A 148 -9.24 22.61 -2.04
CA ASP A 148 -7.95 22.78 -2.71
C ASP A 148 -6.83 22.97 -1.67
N SER A 149 -6.09 21.90 -1.39
CA SER A 149 -5.06 21.84 -0.35
C SER A 149 -4.02 20.75 -0.64
N PHE A 150 -2.93 20.72 0.14
CA PHE A 150 -1.90 19.68 0.08
C PHE A 150 -2.52 18.28 0.09
N SER A 151 -2.36 17.54 -1.01
CA SER A 151 -2.98 16.23 -1.23
C SER A 151 -2.02 15.28 -1.95
N LEU A 152 -1.90 14.05 -1.47
CA LEU A 152 -0.94 13.05 -1.94
C LEU A 152 -1.41 11.61 -1.63
N ASP A 153 -0.61 10.64 -2.04
CA ASP A 153 -0.72 9.22 -1.67
C ASP A 153 -2.11 8.64 -1.99
N ALA A 154 -2.57 8.87 -3.21
CA ALA A 154 -3.84 8.36 -3.68
C ALA A 154 -3.73 6.86 -3.99
N THR A 155 -4.49 6.04 -3.27
CA THR A 155 -4.71 4.64 -3.58
C THR A 155 -6.16 4.38 -3.97
N VAL A 156 -6.39 3.40 -4.83
CA VAL A 156 -7.74 3.01 -5.25
C VAL A 156 -8.00 1.53 -5.01
N PHE A 157 -9.26 1.19 -4.75
CA PHE A 157 -9.68 -0.20 -4.61
C PHE A 157 -11.13 -0.39 -5.04
N GLU A 158 -11.43 -1.59 -5.53
CA GLU A 158 -12.79 -1.98 -5.87
C GLU A 158 -13.48 -2.74 -4.74
N HIS A 159 -14.73 -2.40 -4.49
CA HIS A 159 -15.60 -3.13 -3.58
C HIS A 159 -17.05 -3.10 -4.05
N LYS A 160 -17.68 -4.27 -4.21
CA LYS A 160 -19.08 -4.43 -4.67
C LYS A 160 -19.39 -3.62 -5.94
N ASN A 161 -18.53 -3.73 -6.96
CA ASN A 161 -18.64 -3.06 -8.26
C ASN A 161 -18.58 -1.53 -8.20
N LYS A 162 -17.97 -0.98 -7.16
CA LYS A 162 -17.68 0.45 -7.01
C LYS A 162 -16.19 0.66 -6.83
N LEU A 163 -15.68 1.73 -7.41
CA LEU A 163 -14.31 2.18 -7.25
C LEU A 163 -14.27 3.23 -6.13
N TYR A 164 -13.34 3.08 -5.21
CA TYR A 164 -13.10 4.03 -4.13
C TYR A 164 -11.66 4.53 -4.19
N MET A 165 -11.45 5.78 -3.84
CA MET A 165 -10.13 6.36 -3.61
C MET A 165 -9.97 6.70 -2.13
N ILE A 166 -8.82 6.34 -1.57
CA ILE A 166 -8.34 6.85 -0.27
C ILE A 166 -7.09 7.67 -0.55
N TRP A 167 -6.95 8.83 0.08
CA TRP A 167 -5.78 9.69 -0.09
C TRP A 167 -5.45 10.44 1.20
N ALA A 168 -4.25 11.01 1.25
CA ALA A 168 -3.80 11.88 2.33
C ALA A 168 -4.05 13.34 1.96
N GLN A 169 -4.66 14.13 2.84
CA GLN A 169 -4.94 15.54 2.57
C GLN A 169 -4.97 16.42 3.81
N ASN A 170 -4.50 17.66 3.68
CA ASN A 170 -4.66 18.68 4.70
C ASN A 170 -6.08 19.28 4.68
N VAL A 171 -7.00 18.64 5.41
CA VAL A 171 -8.42 19.01 5.46
C VAL A 171 -8.76 20.14 6.45
N ARG A 172 -7.79 20.62 7.24
CA ARG A 172 -7.98 21.66 8.27
C ARG A 172 -7.20 22.96 8.00
N GLY A 173 -6.27 22.95 7.05
CA GLY A 173 -5.36 24.05 6.75
C GLY A 173 -4.21 24.18 7.75
N GLY A 174 -3.26 25.08 7.47
CA GLY A 174 -2.14 25.38 8.37
C GLY A 174 -1.30 24.15 8.76
N GLU A 175 -0.85 24.11 10.01
CA GLU A 175 0.05 23.07 10.55
C GLU A 175 -0.67 21.81 11.05
N HIS A 176 -1.96 21.64 10.74
CA HIS A 176 -2.74 20.47 11.14
C HIS A 176 -2.25 19.16 10.48
N GLY A 177 -1.43 19.26 9.43
CA GLY A 177 -0.86 18.13 8.70
C GLY A 177 -1.90 17.41 7.84
N THR A 178 -1.78 16.09 7.67
CA THR A 178 -2.64 15.30 6.77
C THR A 178 -3.54 14.33 7.52
N ALA A 179 -4.76 14.18 7.00
CA ALA A 179 -5.74 13.17 7.35
C ALA A 179 -5.90 12.18 6.19
N LEU A 180 -6.44 10.99 6.47
CA LEU A 180 -6.93 10.14 5.39
C LEU A 180 -8.37 10.46 5.05
N VAL A 181 -8.63 10.64 3.76
CA VAL A 181 -9.95 10.96 3.20
C VAL A 181 -10.33 9.87 2.21
N MET A 182 -11.62 9.56 2.10
CA MET A 182 -12.14 8.58 1.14
C MET A 182 -13.38 9.11 0.40
N SER A 183 -13.49 8.76 -0.87
CA SER A 183 -14.68 9.00 -1.70
C SER A 183 -14.88 7.88 -2.73
N GLU A 184 -16.13 7.70 -3.16
CA GLU A 184 -16.48 6.88 -4.33
C GLU A 184 -16.05 7.61 -5.61
N MET A 185 -15.63 6.87 -6.62
CA MET A 185 -15.21 7.39 -7.92
C MET A 185 -16.23 7.06 -9.02
N ALA A 186 -16.56 8.03 -9.87
CA ALA A 186 -17.36 7.80 -11.08
C ALA A 186 -16.51 7.27 -12.25
N SER A 187 -15.21 7.57 -12.25
CA SER A 187 -14.21 7.10 -13.20
C SER A 187 -12.86 7.02 -12.50
N PRO A 188 -11.83 6.39 -13.09
CA PRO A 188 -10.46 6.40 -12.54
C PRO A 188 -9.85 7.80 -12.31
N THR A 189 -10.52 8.87 -12.74
CA THR A 189 -10.00 10.24 -12.65
C THR A 189 -10.97 11.20 -11.95
N THR A 190 -12.16 10.75 -11.53
CA THR A 190 -13.22 11.64 -11.04
C THR A 190 -13.91 11.07 -9.81
N LEU A 191 -13.85 11.82 -8.70
CA LEU A 191 -14.62 11.56 -7.49
C LEU A 191 -16.10 11.89 -7.72
N THR A 192 -17.01 11.11 -7.14
CA THR A 192 -18.46 11.29 -7.29
C THR A 192 -19.26 11.30 -6.00
N GLY A 193 -18.66 10.84 -4.89
CA GLY A 193 -19.32 10.76 -3.60
C GLY A 193 -18.94 11.89 -2.63
N PRO A 194 -19.55 11.90 -1.43
CA PRO A 194 -19.03 12.72 -0.34
C PRO A 194 -17.59 12.31 0.01
N GLU A 195 -16.78 13.28 0.41
CA GLU A 195 -15.44 13.03 0.94
C GLU A 195 -15.56 12.87 2.46
N ILE A 196 -15.27 11.67 2.96
CA ILE A 196 -15.28 11.37 4.40
C ILE A 196 -13.86 11.32 4.95
N ILE A 197 -13.63 11.91 6.11
CA ILE A 197 -12.35 11.81 6.82
C ILE A 197 -12.36 10.48 7.59
N LEU A 198 -11.54 9.51 7.17
CA LEU A 198 -11.42 8.19 7.79
C LEU A 198 -10.64 8.26 9.11
N THR A 199 -9.56 9.03 9.14
CA THR A 199 -8.72 9.22 10.33
C THR A 199 -7.99 10.55 10.26
N GLU A 200 -7.79 11.16 11.44
CA GLU A 200 -6.87 12.27 11.65
C GLU A 200 -5.80 11.82 12.69
N PRO A 201 -4.59 12.41 12.66
CA PRO A 201 -3.57 12.16 13.68
C PRO A 201 -4.08 12.56 15.07
N GLU A 202 -4.29 11.58 15.95
CA GLU A 202 -4.86 11.80 17.28
C GLU A 202 -4.00 11.19 18.39
N PHE A 203 -3.34 10.07 18.12
CA PHE A 203 -2.48 9.41 19.09
C PHE A 203 -1.11 10.07 19.15
N GLY A 204 -0.39 9.89 20.27
CA GLY A 204 0.96 10.46 20.42
C GLY A 204 1.95 9.90 19.40
N TRP A 205 1.81 8.62 19.03
CA TRP A 205 2.65 7.96 18.02
C TRP A 205 2.37 8.42 16.59
N GLU A 206 1.26 9.13 16.33
CA GLU A 206 0.92 9.68 15.00
C GLU A 206 1.44 11.11 14.80
N ARG A 207 1.98 11.71 15.85
CA ARG A 207 2.27 13.15 15.94
C ARG A 207 3.71 13.45 16.35
N VAL A 208 4.62 12.50 16.13
CA VAL A 208 6.03 12.72 16.42
C VAL A 208 6.64 13.54 15.29
N LYS A 209 7.08 14.76 15.64
CA LYS A 209 7.58 15.83 14.75
C LYS A 209 6.51 16.43 13.81
N TYR A 210 5.67 15.64 13.15
CA TYR A 210 4.57 16.11 12.31
C TYR A 210 3.26 15.37 12.62
N ASN A 211 2.12 16.04 12.45
CA ASN A 211 0.78 15.43 12.53
C ASN A 211 0.46 14.76 11.18
N VAL A 212 0.73 13.47 11.02
CA VAL A 212 0.63 12.82 9.70
C VAL A 212 -0.20 11.54 9.78
N ASN A 213 -1.16 11.43 8.86
CA ASN A 213 -1.76 10.18 8.43
C ASN A 213 -1.67 10.19 6.90
N GLU A 214 -0.82 9.32 6.32
CA GLU A 214 -0.52 9.28 4.88
C GLU A 214 -0.30 7.85 4.38
N GLY A 215 0.07 7.66 3.10
CA GLY A 215 0.37 6.35 2.52
C GLY A 215 -0.66 5.24 2.82
N PRO A 216 -1.97 5.43 2.50
CA PRO A 216 -2.99 4.41 2.72
C PRO A 216 -2.76 3.20 1.81
N ALA A 217 -2.95 1.99 2.35
CA ALA A 217 -2.94 0.76 1.55
C ALA A 217 -4.03 -0.22 1.99
N VAL A 218 -4.73 -0.79 1.02
CA VAL A 218 -5.94 -1.57 1.25
C VAL A 218 -5.66 -3.06 1.10
N ILE A 219 -6.16 -3.85 2.04
CA ILE A 219 -6.22 -5.31 1.92
C ILE A 219 -7.57 -5.86 2.35
N LYS A 220 -8.13 -6.76 1.53
CA LYS A 220 -9.42 -7.42 1.75
C LYS A 220 -9.19 -8.88 2.07
N LYS A 221 -9.56 -9.32 3.28
CA LYS A 221 -9.43 -10.71 3.70
C LYS A 221 -10.37 -10.99 4.88
N ASN A 222 -10.79 -12.24 5.03
CA ASN A 222 -11.52 -12.72 6.21
C ASN A 222 -12.81 -11.91 6.51
N GLY A 223 -13.53 -11.50 5.47
CA GLY A 223 -14.76 -10.72 5.60
C GLY A 223 -14.55 -9.27 6.03
N LYS A 224 -13.32 -8.74 5.92
CA LYS A 224 -12.97 -7.37 6.32
C LYS A 224 -12.18 -6.66 5.24
N ILE A 225 -12.27 -5.34 5.29
CA ILE A 225 -11.37 -4.43 4.59
C ILE A 225 -10.49 -3.78 5.65
N PHE A 226 -9.19 -3.92 5.49
CA PHE A 226 -8.18 -3.25 6.30
C PHE A 226 -7.53 -2.15 5.47
N VAL A 227 -7.29 -1.00 6.10
CA VAL A 227 -6.53 0.09 5.53
C VAL A 227 -5.36 0.37 6.46
N SER A 228 -4.15 -0.06 6.08
CA SER A 228 -2.95 0.42 6.75
C SER A 228 -2.63 1.83 6.27
N TYR A 229 -1.97 2.60 7.10
CA TYR A 229 -1.55 3.97 6.78
C TYR A 229 -0.32 4.33 7.59
N SER A 230 0.46 5.28 7.13
CA SER A 230 1.68 5.72 7.80
C SER A 230 1.44 6.97 8.63
N ALA A 231 2.22 7.14 9.71
CA ALA A 231 2.08 8.27 10.61
C ALA A 231 3.42 8.79 11.13
N SER A 232 3.40 10.01 11.70
CA SER A 232 4.58 10.77 12.14
C SER A 232 5.55 11.14 11.00
N ALA A 233 6.69 11.76 11.34
CA ALA A 233 7.73 12.09 10.36
C ALA A 233 8.39 10.85 9.74
N THR A 234 8.90 10.99 8.51
CA THR A 234 9.62 9.95 7.73
C THR A 234 11.05 9.66 8.24
N ASN A 235 11.22 9.67 9.56
CA ASN A 235 12.41 9.26 10.30
C ASN A 235 12.14 7.96 11.07
N GLU A 236 12.89 7.67 12.14
CA GLU A 236 12.72 6.48 12.96
C GLU A 236 11.35 6.38 13.65
N ASN A 237 10.57 7.45 13.69
CA ASN A 237 9.23 7.46 14.28
C ASN A 237 8.14 7.06 13.28
N TYR A 238 8.47 6.93 11.99
CA TYR A 238 7.54 6.49 10.96
C TYR A 238 7.05 5.08 11.26
N CYS A 239 5.73 4.88 11.19
CA CYS A 239 5.10 3.62 11.55
C CYS A 239 3.75 3.46 10.88
N LEU A 240 3.23 2.23 10.85
CA LEU A 240 1.92 1.91 10.31
C LEU A 240 0.84 1.89 11.40
N GLY A 241 -0.23 2.65 11.17
CA GLY A 241 -1.54 2.45 11.78
C GLY A 241 -2.40 1.46 10.99
N LEU A 242 -3.59 1.16 11.53
CA LEU A 242 -4.55 0.27 10.89
C LEU A 242 -5.98 0.72 11.17
N LEU A 243 -6.75 0.87 10.09
CA LEU A 243 -8.21 0.95 10.13
C LEU A 243 -8.82 -0.37 9.67
N TRP A 244 -10.02 -0.68 10.15
CA TRP A 244 -10.78 -1.82 9.60
C TRP A 244 -12.30 -1.60 9.64
N ILE A 245 -12.96 -2.29 8.71
CA ILE A 245 -14.41 -2.35 8.58
C ILE A 245 -14.81 -3.76 8.13
N ASP A 246 -15.99 -4.22 8.58
CA ASP A 246 -16.58 -5.45 8.02
C ASP A 246 -17.03 -5.19 6.57
N GLU A 247 -16.68 -6.06 5.63
CA GLU A 247 -16.85 -5.80 4.20
C GLU A 247 -18.31 -5.68 3.75
N ASP A 248 -19.24 -6.13 4.57
CA ASP A 248 -20.68 -6.05 4.34
C ASP A 248 -21.30 -4.73 4.80
N LYS A 249 -20.57 -3.90 5.56
CA LYS A 249 -21.02 -2.58 6.04
C LYS A 249 -20.91 -1.51 4.96
N ASP A 250 -21.53 -0.36 5.25
CA ASP A 250 -21.42 0.83 4.43
C ASP A 250 -20.08 1.52 4.68
N LEU A 251 -19.19 1.47 3.68
CA LEU A 251 -17.87 2.08 3.69
C LEU A 251 -17.94 3.60 3.86
N MET A 252 -19.01 4.25 3.37
CA MET A 252 -19.14 5.71 3.45
C MET A 252 -19.70 6.21 4.78
N ASN A 253 -19.99 5.30 5.73
CA ASN A 253 -20.39 5.65 7.09
C ASN A 253 -19.21 5.44 8.06
N LEU A 254 -18.63 6.56 8.50
CA LEU A 254 -17.47 6.58 9.40
C LEU A 254 -17.65 5.75 10.69
N SER A 255 -18.87 5.67 11.23
CA SER A 255 -19.14 4.91 12.47
C SER A 255 -18.95 3.39 12.33
N ASN A 256 -18.85 2.87 11.10
CA ASN A 256 -18.55 1.47 10.85
C ASN A 256 -17.04 1.17 10.87
N TRP A 257 -16.20 2.21 10.77
CA TRP A 257 -14.75 2.08 10.78
C TRP A 257 -14.23 2.05 12.21
N ASN A 258 -13.17 1.29 12.40
CA ASN A 258 -12.44 1.19 13.65
C ASN A 258 -10.98 1.55 13.39
N LYS A 259 -10.31 2.08 14.41
CA LYS A 259 -8.90 2.47 14.36
C LYS A 259 -8.12 1.77 15.46
N SER A 260 -6.93 1.28 15.12
CA SER A 260 -6.02 0.66 16.09
C SER A 260 -5.51 1.73 17.08
N PRO A 261 -5.54 1.49 18.40
CA PRO A 261 -5.04 2.46 19.38
C PRO A 261 -3.52 2.59 19.40
N GLY A 262 -2.80 1.67 18.73
CA GLY A 262 -1.34 1.66 18.62
C GLY A 262 -0.87 1.27 17.21
N PRO A 263 0.40 1.55 16.89
CA PRO A 263 0.96 1.17 15.61
C PRO A 263 1.03 -0.36 15.49
N VAL A 264 0.73 -0.86 14.29
CA VAL A 264 0.76 -2.30 13.97
C VAL A 264 2.12 -2.74 13.42
N PHE A 265 2.91 -1.78 12.92
CA PHE A 265 4.26 -2.01 12.43
C PHE A 265 5.10 -0.74 12.64
N TYR A 266 6.29 -0.88 13.24
CA TYR A 266 7.07 0.28 13.71
C TYR A 266 8.56 -0.06 13.79
N THR A 267 9.39 0.91 14.18
CA THR A 267 10.83 0.71 14.38
C THR A 267 11.13 -0.47 15.28
N ASN A 268 12.08 -1.30 14.87
CA ASN A 268 12.64 -2.38 15.66
C ASN A 268 14.17 -2.30 15.57
N GLU A 269 14.79 -1.78 16.62
CA GLU A 269 16.24 -1.56 16.67
C GLU A 269 17.03 -2.87 16.64
N GLU A 270 16.50 -3.95 17.24
CA GLU A 270 17.14 -5.29 17.24
C GLU A 270 17.21 -5.91 15.83
N LEU A 271 16.34 -5.45 14.92
CA LEU A 271 16.26 -5.92 13.54
C LEU A 271 16.83 -4.92 12.54
N GLU A 272 17.40 -3.81 13.00
CA GLU A 272 17.90 -2.72 12.15
C GLU A 272 16.84 -2.27 11.13
N ARG A 273 15.63 -2.02 11.64
CA ARG A 273 14.49 -1.53 10.84
C ARG A 273 13.96 -0.25 11.48
N PHE A 274 14.28 0.88 10.88
CA PHE A 274 13.92 2.20 11.37
C PHE A 274 12.93 2.87 10.42
N GLY A 275 11.85 3.39 10.98
CA GLY A 275 10.82 4.11 10.24
C GLY A 275 10.11 3.30 9.15
N PRO A 276 9.63 2.06 9.40
CA PRO A 276 8.93 1.30 8.38
C PRO A 276 7.57 1.93 8.05
N GLY A 277 7.31 2.17 6.77
CA GLY A 277 6.01 2.72 6.35
C GLY A 277 5.82 2.79 4.85
N HIS A 278 4.83 3.58 4.46
CA HIS A 278 4.23 3.74 3.14
C HIS A 278 4.15 2.39 2.42
N ASN A 279 3.40 1.48 3.01
CA ASN A 279 3.34 0.12 2.53
C ASN A 279 2.37 -0.03 1.35
N SER A 280 2.50 -1.13 0.63
CA SER A 280 1.47 -1.67 -0.26
C SER A 280 1.29 -3.16 0.02
N PHE A 281 0.31 -3.79 -0.62
CA PHE A 281 0.07 -5.22 -0.54
C PHE A 281 0.03 -5.84 -1.93
N THR A 282 0.63 -7.03 -2.06
CA THR A 282 0.56 -7.86 -3.26
C THR A 282 0.37 -9.33 -2.87
N LEU A 283 0.21 -10.20 -3.85
CA LEU A 283 0.18 -11.65 -3.62
C LEU A 283 1.53 -12.28 -3.99
N ALA A 284 1.94 -13.27 -3.21
CA ALA A 284 3.08 -14.11 -3.54
C ALA A 284 2.80 -14.95 -4.79
N GLU A 285 3.81 -15.68 -5.26
CA GLU A 285 3.76 -16.46 -6.49
C GLU A 285 2.67 -17.55 -6.43
N ASP A 286 2.33 -18.03 -5.23
CA ASP A 286 1.26 -19.02 -4.97
C ASP A 286 -0.18 -18.49 -5.18
N ASN A 287 -0.36 -17.18 -5.35
CA ASN A 287 -1.67 -16.49 -5.42
C ASN A 287 -2.52 -16.56 -4.14
N GLU A 288 -1.93 -16.95 -3.01
CA GLU A 288 -2.64 -17.10 -1.74
C GLU A 288 -2.02 -16.25 -0.63
N THR A 289 -0.69 -16.25 -0.54
CA THR A 289 0.05 -15.59 0.51
C THR A 289 0.13 -14.10 0.22
N VAL A 290 -0.29 -13.30 1.19
CA VAL A 290 -0.23 -11.84 1.10
C VAL A 290 1.16 -11.38 1.47
N ILE A 291 1.75 -10.56 0.62
CA ILE A 291 3.04 -9.91 0.87
C ILE A 291 2.81 -8.42 1.09
N MET A 292 3.33 -7.91 2.20
CA MET A 292 3.48 -6.47 2.41
C MET A 292 4.81 -6.03 1.80
N ILE A 293 4.74 -5.00 0.96
CA ILE A 293 5.90 -4.28 0.44
C ILE A 293 5.94 -2.94 1.17
N TYR A 294 7.09 -2.53 1.68
CA TYR A 294 7.21 -1.32 2.50
C TYR A 294 8.62 -0.74 2.39
N HIS A 295 8.83 0.51 2.78
CA HIS A 295 10.19 1.04 2.91
C HIS A 295 10.62 1.15 4.38
N ALA A 296 11.92 1.07 4.63
CA ALA A 296 12.52 1.42 5.92
C ALA A 296 13.98 1.85 5.71
N ARG A 297 14.60 2.42 6.75
CA ARG A 297 16.06 2.58 6.85
C ARG A 297 16.66 1.49 7.73
N ASP A 298 17.95 1.25 7.57
CA ASP A 298 18.78 0.36 8.38
C ASP A 298 19.57 1.11 9.49
N TYR A 299 19.41 2.43 9.57
CA TYR A 299 19.94 3.27 10.64
C TYR A 299 18.90 4.24 11.20
N LYS A 300 19.13 4.64 12.47
CA LYS A 300 18.24 5.52 13.23
C LYS A 300 18.43 7.00 12.89
N GLU A 301 19.67 7.47 13.01
CA GLU A 301 19.99 8.89 12.97
C GLU A 301 20.17 9.37 11.52
N ILE A 302 19.32 10.31 11.09
CA ILE A 302 19.38 10.92 9.76
C ILE A 302 20.20 12.22 9.84
N GLN A 303 21.15 12.40 8.93
CA GLN A 303 21.87 13.66 8.79
C GLN A 303 21.10 14.61 7.86
N GLY A 304 20.58 15.71 8.40
CA GLY A 304 19.83 16.70 7.64
C GLY A 304 18.32 16.43 7.62
N HIS A 305 17.63 16.88 6.57
CA HIS A 305 16.18 16.71 6.44
C HIS A 305 15.84 15.30 5.93
N GLU A 306 14.77 14.69 6.44
CA GLU A 306 14.39 13.30 6.11
C GLU A 306 14.21 13.05 4.61
N LEU A 307 13.64 14.03 3.90
CA LEU A 307 13.43 13.94 2.44
C LEU A 307 14.74 14.06 1.64
N SER A 308 15.81 14.61 2.21
CA SER A 308 17.11 14.72 1.54
C SER A 308 17.98 13.46 1.69
N ASP A 309 17.59 12.57 2.60
CA ASP A 309 18.25 11.29 2.81
C ASP A 309 17.66 10.22 1.87
N PRO A 310 18.46 9.67 0.94
CA PRO A 310 17.96 8.81 -0.12
C PRO A 310 17.80 7.34 0.28
N ASN A 311 18.16 6.95 1.52
CA ASN A 311 18.43 5.55 1.87
C ASN A 311 17.20 4.80 2.43
N ARG A 312 15.99 5.28 2.16
CA ARG A 312 14.80 4.44 2.32
C ARG A 312 14.89 3.31 1.29
N ALA A 313 14.93 2.07 1.76
CA ALA A 313 15.03 0.88 0.93
C ALA A 313 13.72 0.09 0.97
N THR A 314 13.30 -0.41 -0.18
CA THR A 314 12.09 -1.24 -0.33
C THR A 314 12.37 -2.65 0.17
N ARG A 315 11.46 -3.16 0.99
CA ARG A 315 11.51 -4.46 1.66
C ARG A 315 10.18 -5.20 1.45
N ALA A 316 10.23 -6.52 1.45
CA ALA A 316 9.08 -7.40 1.29
C ALA A 316 8.97 -8.37 2.47
N ARG A 317 7.73 -8.74 2.84
CA ARG A 317 7.49 -9.80 3.82
C ARG A 317 6.09 -10.38 3.76
N ALA A 318 5.98 -11.66 4.10
CA ALA A 318 4.70 -12.34 4.19
C ALA A 318 3.90 -11.88 5.42
N ILE A 319 2.63 -11.56 5.21
CA ILE A 319 1.63 -11.30 6.24
C ILE A 319 1.01 -12.61 6.69
N LYS A 320 0.95 -12.80 8.01
CA LYS A 320 0.19 -13.89 8.62
C LYS A 320 -1.17 -13.38 9.08
N TRP A 321 -2.05 -14.30 9.45
CA TRP A 321 -3.40 -13.97 9.91
C TRP A 321 -3.61 -14.52 11.31
N THR A 322 -4.10 -13.68 12.22
CA THR A 322 -4.48 -14.12 13.55
C THR A 322 -5.71 -15.04 13.49
N PRO A 323 -6.01 -15.82 14.53
CA PRO A 323 -7.25 -16.60 14.60
C PRO A 323 -8.53 -15.74 14.49
N SER A 324 -8.45 -14.45 14.85
CA SER A 324 -9.55 -13.48 14.69
C SER A 324 -9.63 -12.86 13.29
N GLY A 325 -8.76 -13.27 12.37
CA GLY A 325 -8.77 -12.83 10.98
C GLY A 325 -8.09 -11.48 10.72
N PHE A 326 -7.31 -10.95 11.68
CA PHE A 326 -6.55 -9.71 11.53
C PHE A 326 -5.16 -9.98 10.93
N PRO A 327 -4.58 -9.01 10.20
CA PRO A 327 -3.21 -9.12 9.71
C PRO A 327 -2.23 -9.11 10.89
N ASP A 328 -1.38 -10.12 10.95
CA ASP A 328 -0.18 -10.14 11.77
C ASP A 328 0.99 -9.66 10.92
N PHE A 329 1.38 -8.41 11.17
CA PHE A 329 2.54 -7.78 10.56
C PHE A 329 3.85 -8.27 11.17
N ARG A 330 3.91 -9.37 11.94
CA ARG A 330 5.16 -10.05 12.32
C ARG A 330 6.25 -9.10 12.87
N GLN A 331 5.86 -8.08 13.66
CA GLN A 331 6.73 -6.94 14.05
C GLN A 331 8.07 -7.35 14.68
N LYS A 332 8.12 -8.50 15.36
CA LYS A 332 9.31 -8.98 16.08
C LYS A 332 10.18 -9.93 15.27
N GLU A 333 9.86 -10.16 14.01
CA GLU A 333 10.60 -11.07 13.13
C GLU A 333 11.30 -10.30 12.02
N ARG A 334 12.47 -10.81 11.62
CA ARG A 334 13.17 -10.35 10.42
C ARG A 334 12.30 -10.63 9.20
N ASP A 335 12.40 -9.72 8.23
CA ASP A 335 11.62 -9.72 7.01
C ASP A 335 12.27 -10.50 5.86
#